data_AF-A0AAU5U2L1-F1
#
_entry.id   AF-A0AAU5U2L1-F1
#
_cell.length_a   1.000
_cell.length_b   1.000
_cell.length_c   1.000
_cell.angle_alpha   90.00
_cell.angle_beta   90.00
_cell.angle_gamma   90.00
#
_symmetry.space_group_name_H-M   'P 1'
#
loop_
_entity.id
_entity.type
_entity.pdbx_description
1 polymer ?
#
loop_
_entity_poly.entity_id
_entity_poly.type
_entity_poly.pdbx_seq_one_letter_code
_entity_poly.pdbx_strand_id
1 'polypeptide(L)'
;MTQIQEPGQAQRSVGELVGQATEQLSQLVRQEVALAKEELAEKGRRAGRGGGMLGAAGAIAYAGLLALAATATAALSLTLPVWAAALIVTAVLFALAALLAARGRTQLRRAAPPTLEETLGSVRADVEEIRERAHR
;
A
#
# COMPACT_ATOMS: atom_id res chain seq x y z
N MET A 1 18.75 -78.65 0.45
CA MET A 1 17.52 -77.94 0.08
C MET A 1 17.80 -76.46 0.21
N THR A 2 18.17 -75.82 -0.89
CA THR A 2 18.57 -74.41 -0.95
C THR A 2 17.33 -73.60 -1.27
N GLN A 3 16.73 -72.95 -0.28
CA GLN A 3 15.66 -71.98 -0.49
C GLN A 3 16.28 -70.72 -1.12
N ILE A 4 15.92 -70.45 -2.37
CA ILE A 4 16.23 -69.21 -3.07
C ILE A 4 15.23 -68.17 -2.55
N GLN A 5 15.69 -67.31 -1.64
CA GLN A 5 14.96 -66.11 -1.26
C GLN A 5 15.04 -65.12 -2.43
N GLU A 6 13.96 -64.97 -3.21
CA GLU A 6 13.91 -63.99 -4.28
C GLU A 6 13.98 -62.55 -3.72
N PRO A 7 14.89 -61.70 -4.22
CA PRO A 7 14.93 -60.30 -3.86
C PRO A 7 13.81 -59.58 -4.63
N GLY A 8 12.62 -59.51 -4.04
CA GLY A 8 11.55 -58.59 -4.45
C GLY A 8 11.90 -57.14 -4.11
N GLN A 9 13.04 -56.64 -4.60
CA GLN A 9 13.40 -55.23 -4.49
C GLN A 9 12.90 -54.46 -5.71
N ALA A 10 11.84 -53.69 -5.48
CA ALA A 10 11.80 -52.27 -5.83
C ALA A 10 12.01 -51.89 -7.32
N GLN A 11 11.05 -52.20 -8.18
CA GLN A 11 10.64 -51.22 -9.19
C GLN A 11 9.41 -50.50 -8.63
N ARG A 12 9.59 -49.33 -8.01
CA ARG A 12 8.46 -48.41 -7.79
C ARG A 12 7.76 -48.23 -9.13
N SER A 13 6.47 -48.52 -9.20
CA SER A 13 5.75 -48.36 -10.46
C SER A 13 5.70 -46.87 -10.84
N VAL A 14 5.65 -46.57 -12.13
CA VAL A 14 5.53 -45.18 -12.63
C VAL A 14 4.32 -44.47 -12.00
N GLY A 15 3.24 -45.21 -11.71
CA GLY A 15 2.07 -44.67 -11.01
C GLY A 15 2.34 -44.25 -9.56
N GLU A 16 3.26 -44.94 -8.88
CA GLU A 16 3.66 -44.64 -7.50
C GLU A 16 4.53 -43.37 -7.43
N LEU A 17 5.40 -43.17 -8.42
CA LEU A 17 6.22 -41.96 -8.56
C LEU A 17 5.38 -40.73 -8.91
N VAL A 18 4.39 -40.87 -9.81
CA VAL A 18 3.46 -39.79 -10.14
C VAL A 18 2.58 -39.42 -8.93
N GLY A 19 2.14 -40.42 -8.16
CA GLY A 19 1.43 -40.20 -6.90
C GLY A 19 2.27 -39.41 -5.89
N GLN A 20 3.53 -39.81 -5.69
CA GLN A 20 4.46 -39.10 -4.79
C GLN A 20 4.75 -37.67 -5.26
N ALA A 21 4.99 -37.44 -6.56
CA ALA A 21 5.24 -36.11 -7.09
C ALA A 21 4.01 -35.18 -6.93
N THR A 22 2.81 -35.72 -7.16
CA THR A 22 1.55 -34.98 -6.97
C THR A 22 1.33 -34.61 -5.50
N GLU A 23 1.62 -35.54 -4.59
CA GLU A 23 1.55 -35.29 -3.15
C GLU A 23 2.56 -34.21 -2.72
N GLN A 24 3.80 -34.29 -3.20
CA GLN A 24 4.83 -33.27 -2.92
C GLN A 24 4.44 -31.89 -3.46
N LEU A 25 3.89 -31.82 -4.67
CA LEU A 25 3.39 -30.57 -5.24
C LEU A 25 2.22 -30.00 -4.41
N SER A 26 1.28 -30.85 -3.99
CA SER A 26 0.17 -30.45 -3.10
C SER A 26 0.69 -29.91 -1.77
N GLN A 27 1.71 -30.55 -1.19
CA GLN A 27 2.36 -30.09 0.05
C GLN A 27 3.08 -28.75 -0.15
N LEU A 28 3.82 -28.58 -1.24
CA LEU A 28 4.51 -27.33 -1.56
C LEU A 28 3.54 -26.17 -1.72
N VAL A 29 2.46 -26.36 -2.48
CA VAL A 29 1.42 -25.34 -2.66
C VAL A 29 0.80 -24.94 -1.32
N ARG A 30 0.50 -25.91 -0.44
CA ARG A 30 -0.01 -25.61 0.90
C ARG A 30 0.99 -24.82 1.75
N GLN A 31 2.27 -25.14 1.65
CA GLN A 31 3.34 -24.42 2.35
C GLN A 31 3.47 -22.99 1.85
N GLU A 32 3.46 -22.77 0.54
CA GLU A 32 3.53 -21.41 -0.01
C GLU A 32 2.30 -20.57 0.34
N VAL A 33 1.12 -21.18 0.37
CA VAL A 33 -0.08 -20.50 0.87
C VAL A 33 0.06 -20.16 2.35
N ALA A 34 0.65 -21.04 3.17
CA ALA A 34 0.89 -20.76 4.58
C ALA A 34 1.91 -19.63 4.78
N LEU A 35 3.01 -19.65 4.02
CA LEU A 35 4.03 -18.62 4.03
C LEU A 35 3.46 -17.26 3.59
N ALA A 36 2.73 -17.23 2.47
CA ALA A 36 2.09 -16.02 1.96
C ALA A 36 1.09 -15.44 2.98
N LYS A 37 0.33 -16.30 3.68
CA LYS A 37 -0.57 -15.85 4.75
C LYS A 37 0.20 -15.21 5.90
N GLU A 38 1.33 -15.77 6.29
CA GLU A 38 2.17 -15.22 7.36
C GLU A 38 2.79 -13.88 6.94
N GLU A 39 3.34 -13.79 5.73
CA GLU A 39 3.91 -12.55 5.21
C GLU A 39 2.84 -11.45 5.06
N LEU A 40 1.64 -11.79 4.59
CA LEU A 40 0.50 -10.87 4.53
C LEU A 40 0.06 -10.41 5.92
N ALA A 41 0.00 -11.33 6.89
CA ALA A 41 -0.34 -10.99 8.28
C ALA A 41 0.72 -10.06 8.89
N GLU A 42 1.99 -10.30 8.62
CA GLU A 42 3.07 -9.47 9.12
C GLU A 42 3.09 -8.08 8.46
N LYS A 43 2.95 -8.02 7.12
CA LYS A 43 2.78 -6.76 6.38
C LYS A 43 1.56 -5.99 6.89
N GLY A 44 0.43 -6.68 7.11
CA GLY A 44 -0.79 -6.10 7.66
C GLY A 44 -0.60 -5.55 9.07
N ARG A 45 0.12 -6.27 9.95
CA ARG A 45 0.46 -5.78 11.30
C ARG A 45 1.37 -4.57 11.27
N ARG A 46 2.41 -4.58 10.42
CA ARG A 46 3.33 -3.43 10.27
C ARG A 46 2.59 -2.21 9.72
N ALA A 47 1.80 -2.39 8.66
CA ALA A 47 0.96 -1.34 8.09
C ALA A 47 -0.09 -0.83 9.10
N GLY A 48 -0.72 -1.73 9.86
CA GLY A 48 -1.71 -1.38 10.88
C GLY A 48 -1.12 -0.59 12.05
N ARG A 49 0.05 -0.99 12.56
CA ARG A 49 0.77 -0.22 13.59
C ARG A 49 1.20 1.15 13.07
N GLY A 50 1.80 1.20 11.88
CA GLY A 50 2.24 2.45 11.27
C GLY A 50 1.06 3.40 11.01
N GLY A 51 -0.02 2.89 10.41
CA GLY A 51 -1.25 3.63 10.17
C GLY A 51 -1.92 4.10 11.47
N GLY A 52 -1.96 3.24 12.49
CA GLY A 52 -2.49 3.59 13.81
C GLY A 52 -1.68 4.70 14.50
N MET A 53 -0.35 4.61 14.48
CA MET A 53 0.54 5.64 15.02
C MET A 53 0.40 6.97 14.28
N LEU A 54 0.35 6.96 12.95
CA LEU A 54 0.12 8.17 12.15
C LEU A 54 -1.27 8.77 12.41
N GLY A 55 -2.30 7.93 12.56
CA GLY A 55 -3.64 8.37 12.94
C GLY A 55 -3.65 9.05 14.32
N ALA A 56 -3.03 8.43 15.32
CA ALA A 56 -2.90 9.00 16.66
C ALA A 56 -2.10 10.31 16.66
N ALA A 57 -0.96 10.35 15.96
CA ALA A 57 -0.17 11.56 15.81
C ALA A 57 -0.97 12.69 15.14
N GLY A 58 -1.75 12.37 14.10
CA GLY A 58 -2.65 13.32 13.44
C GLY A 58 -3.74 13.85 14.38
N ALA A 59 -4.35 13.00 15.21
CA ALA A 59 -5.35 13.40 16.19
C ALA A 59 -4.76 14.32 17.27
N ILE A 60 -3.58 13.99 17.80
CA ILE A 60 -2.87 14.83 18.78
C ILE A 60 -2.47 16.17 18.15
N ALA A 61 -1.93 16.15 16.93
CA ALA A 61 -1.57 17.38 16.21
C ALA A 61 -2.80 18.27 15.95
N TYR A 62 -3.95 17.68 15.62
CA TYR A 62 -5.20 18.41 15.45
C TYR A 62 -5.65 19.07 16.76
N ALA A 63 -5.65 18.34 17.88
CA ALA A 63 -5.95 18.91 19.19
C ALA A 63 -4.97 20.04 19.57
N GLY A 64 -3.67 19.84 19.31
CA GLY A 64 -2.65 20.87 19.51
C GLY A 64 -2.88 22.11 18.65
N LEU A 65 -3.34 21.96 17.40
CA LEU A 65 -3.68 23.08 16.52
C LEU A 65 -4.86 23.88 17.06
N LEU A 66 -5.90 23.23 17.59
CA LEU A 66 -7.04 23.90 18.24
C LEU A 66 -6.59 24.66 19.49
N ALA A 67 -5.75 24.04 20.32
CA ALA A 67 -5.18 24.70 21.49
C ALA A 67 -4.34 25.92 21.10
N LEU A 68 -3.49 25.79 20.07
CA LEU A 68 -2.68 26.88 19.55
C LEU A 68 -3.54 28.02 18.99
N ALA A 69 -4.62 27.71 18.28
CA ALA A 69 -5.58 28.70 17.80
C ALA A 69 -6.24 29.47 18.95
N ALA A 70 -6.63 28.76 20.02
CA ALA A 70 -7.17 29.37 21.23
C ALA A 70 -6.11 30.25 21.93
N THR A 71 -4.87 29.77 22.07
CA THR A 71 -3.75 30.55 22.65
C THR A 71 -3.46 31.81 21.84
N ALA A 72 -3.40 31.71 20.51
CA ALA A 72 -3.17 32.86 19.64
C ALA A 72 -4.31 33.89 19.74
N THR A 73 -5.55 33.40 19.79
CA THR A 73 -6.74 34.27 19.98
C THR A 73 -6.68 34.97 21.33
N ALA A 74 -6.37 34.24 22.41
CA ALA A 74 -6.22 34.80 23.74
C ALA A 74 -5.10 35.85 23.80
N ALA A 75 -3.94 35.58 23.19
CA ALA A 75 -2.83 36.52 23.15
C ALA A 75 -3.18 37.81 22.38
N LEU A 76 -3.81 37.69 21.20
CA LEU A 76 -4.26 38.86 20.44
C LEU A 76 -5.36 39.64 21.15
N SER A 77 -6.22 38.95 21.91
CA SER A 77 -7.29 39.59 22.69
C SER A 77 -6.81 40.52 23.79
N LEU A 78 -5.51 40.48 24.14
CA LEU A 78 -4.88 41.45 25.04
C LEU A 78 -4.84 42.87 24.45
N THR A 79 -4.92 42.99 23.11
CA THR A 79 -4.81 44.27 22.39
C THR A 79 -6.01 44.56 21.48
N LEU A 80 -6.81 43.55 21.14
CA LEU A 80 -7.95 43.64 20.23
C LEU A 80 -9.21 43.06 20.89
N PRO A 81 -10.42 43.47 20.47
CA PRO A 81 -11.63 42.78 20.90
C PRO A 81 -11.61 41.32 20.42
N VAL A 82 -12.16 40.42 21.24
CA VAL A 82 -12.11 38.96 21.05
C VAL A 82 -12.59 38.53 19.66
N TRP A 83 -13.64 39.18 19.13
CA TRP A 83 -14.16 38.86 17.80
C TRP A 83 -13.16 39.16 16.68
N ALA A 84 -12.40 40.25 16.78
CA ALA A 84 -11.40 40.63 15.77
C ALA A 84 -10.18 39.70 15.85
N ALA A 85 -9.72 39.39 17.06
CA ALA A 85 -8.66 38.41 17.28
C ALA A 85 -9.02 37.03 16.68
N ALA A 86 -10.23 36.54 16.96
CA ALA A 86 -10.71 35.27 16.44
C ALA A 86 -10.80 35.26 14.90
N LEU A 87 -11.27 36.34 14.28
CA LEU A 87 -11.31 36.46 12.82
C LEU A 87 -9.92 36.43 12.18
N ILE A 88 -8.94 37.13 12.77
CA ILE A 88 -7.56 37.13 12.27
C ILE A 88 -6.97 35.73 12.33
N VAL A 89 -7.06 35.05 13.47
CA VAL A 89 -6.55 33.68 13.63
C VAL A 89 -7.24 32.71 12.66
N THR A 90 -8.56 32.83 12.51
CA THR A 90 -9.33 32.04 11.57
C THR A 90 -8.85 32.26 10.13
N ALA A 91 -8.69 33.51 9.69
CA ALA A 91 -8.21 33.83 8.35
C ALA A 91 -6.82 33.24 8.07
N VAL A 92 -5.90 33.32 9.04
CA VAL A 92 -4.55 32.74 8.92
C VAL A 92 -4.63 31.21 8.78
N LEU A 93 -5.44 30.53 9.60
CA LEU A 93 -5.61 29.08 9.52
C LEU A 93 -6.20 28.64 8.18
N PHE A 94 -7.21 29.36 7.67
CA PHE A 94 -7.79 29.07 6.35
C PHE A 94 -6.79 29.29 5.21
N ALA A 95 -5.95 30.34 5.29
CA ALA A 95 -4.90 30.57 4.31
C ALA A 95 -3.86 29.43 4.31
N LEU A 96 -3.43 28.98 5.49
CA LEU A 96 -2.53 27.84 5.65
C LEU A 96 -3.17 26.54 5.12
N ALA A 97 -4.45 26.30 5.44
CA ALA A 97 -5.19 25.14 4.96
C ALA A 97 -5.32 25.15 3.43
N ALA A 98 -5.61 26.30 2.82
CA ALA A 98 -5.68 26.46 1.37
C ALA A 98 -4.33 26.15 0.70
N LEU A 99 -3.23 26.65 1.27
CA LEU A 99 -1.87 26.39 0.78
C LEU A 99 -1.51 24.90 0.87
N LEU A 100 -1.77 24.27 2.01
CA LEU A 100 -1.54 22.84 2.22
C LEU A 100 -2.40 21.99 1.28
N ALA A 101 -3.67 22.33 1.10
CA ALA A 101 -4.57 21.64 0.18
C ALA A 101 -4.11 21.78 -1.29
N ALA A 102 -3.63 22.97 -1.69
CA ALA A 102 -3.08 23.18 -3.02
C ALA A 102 -1.83 22.32 -3.25
N ARG A 103 -0.88 22.35 -2.30
CA ARG A 103 0.36 21.55 -2.37
C ARG A 103 0.06 20.04 -2.35
N GLY A 104 -0.83 19.61 -1.45
CA GLY A 104 -1.27 18.22 -1.35
C GLY A 104 -1.89 17.70 -2.65
N ARG A 105 -2.79 18.49 -3.27
CA ARG A 105 -3.35 18.15 -4.58
C ARG A 105 -2.28 18.02 -5.66
N THR A 106 -1.29 18.91 -5.70
CA THR A 106 -0.21 18.81 -6.70
C THR A 106 0.64 17.56 -6.50
N GLN A 107 0.92 17.16 -5.27
CA GLN A 107 1.70 15.96 -4.97
C GLN A 107 0.91 14.69 -5.28
N LEU A 108 -0.38 14.65 -4.95
CA LEU A 108 -1.26 13.53 -5.32
C LEU A 108 -1.39 13.39 -6.83
N ARG A 109 -1.50 14.48 -7.58
CA ARG A 109 -1.53 14.44 -9.06
C ARG A 109 -0.21 13.94 -9.67
N ARG A 110 0.92 14.16 -9.01
CA ARG A 110 2.24 13.67 -9.46
C ARG A 110 2.53 12.22 -9.06
N ALA A 111 1.96 11.78 -7.93
CA ALA A 111 2.13 10.43 -7.40
C ALA A 111 1.05 9.46 -7.90
N ALA A 112 -0.03 9.96 -8.50
CA ALA A 112 -1.03 9.13 -9.14
C ALA A 112 -0.37 8.40 -10.33
N PRO A 113 -0.49 7.06 -10.42
CA PRO A 113 -0.13 6.35 -11.64
C PRO A 113 -0.88 6.98 -12.83
N PRO A 114 -0.29 6.96 -14.05
CA PRO A 114 -0.94 7.52 -15.23
C PRO A 114 -2.36 6.97 -15.30
N THR A 115 -3.30 7.85 -15.63
CA THR A 115 -4.70 7.45 -15.77
C THR A 115 -4.79 6.28 -16.77
N LEU A 116 -5.80 5.40 -16.63
CA LEU A 116 -5.99 4.29 -17.57
C LEU A 116 -6.03 4.79 -19.02
N GLU A 117 -6.54 6.01 -19.25
CA GLU A 117 -6.57 6.68 -20.55
C GLU A 117 -5.16 6.99 -21.09
N GLU A 118 -4.26 7.50 -20.24
CA GLU A 118 -2.86 7.74 -20.61
C GLU A 118 -2.10 6.42 -20.85
N THR A 119 -2.42 5.38 -20.07
CA THR A 119 -1.81 4.04 -20.21
C THR A 119 -2.29 3.35 -21.50
N LEU A 120 -3.57 3.47 -21.84
CA LEU A 120 -4.13 2.96 -23.10
C LEU A 120 -3.61 3.78 -24.30
N GLY A 121 -3.39 5.08 -24.12
CA GLY A 121 -2.79 5.96 -25.11
C GLY A 121 -1.33 5.59 -25.41
N SER A 122 -0.52 5.35 -24.38
CA SER A 122 0.88 4.93 -24.57
C SER A 122 0.97 3.55 -25.22
N VAL A 123 0.12 2.59 -24.80
CA VAL A 123 0.08 1.26 -25.43
C VAL A 123 -0.38 1.34 -26.90
N ARG A 124 -1.36 2.20 -27.23
CA ARG A 124 -1.77 2.42 -28.63
C ARG A 124 -0.65 3.06 -29.46
N ALA A 125 0.06 4.05 -28.91
CA ALA A 125 1.19 4.68 -29.57
C ALA A 125 2.33 3.67 -29.84
N ASP A 126 2.65 2.83 -28.86
CA ASP A 126 3.66 1.77 -28.99
C ASP A 126 3.26 0.74 -30.07
N VAL A 127 1.97 0.39 -30.16
CA VAL A 127 1.46 -0.53 -31.19
C VAL A 127 1.49 0.10 -32.59
N GLU A 128 1.17 1.39 -32.71
CA GLU A 128 1.21 2.12 -33.99
C GLU A 128 2.66 2.20 -34.51
N GLU A 129 3.62 2.48 -33.63
CA GLU A 129 5.04 2.56 -33.98
C GLU A 129 5.59 1.20 -34.44
N ILE A 130 5.23 0.11 -33.75
CA ILE A 130 5.62 -1.25 -34.15
C ILE A 130 5.02 -1.61 -35.52
N ARG A 131 3.77 -1.20 -35.78
CA ARG A 131 3.08 -1.46 -37.05
C ARG A 131 3.70 -0.68 -38.21
N GLU A 132 4.11 0.56 -37.98
CA GLU A 132 4.79 1.40 -38.97
C GLU A 132 6.19 0.85 -39.31
N ARG A 133 6.93 0.35 -38.32
CA ARG A 133 8.22 -0.32 -38.53
C ARG A 133 8.12 -1.66 -39.27
N ALA A 134 6.97 -2.34 -39.20
CA ALA A 134 6.73 -3.61 -39.88
C ALA A 134 6.19 -3.45 -41.32
N HIS A 135 5.88 -2.23 -41.75
CA HIS A 135 5.43 -1.93 -43.13
C HIS A 135 6.50 -1.22 -43.99
N ARG A 136 7.69 -0.94 -43.44
CA ARG A 136 8.90 -0.64 -44.21
C ARG A 136 9.70 -1.92 -44.45
#